data_AF-A0A5R2MT45-F1
#
_entry.id   AF-A0A5R2MT45-F1
#
_cell.length_a   1.000
_cell.length_b   1.000
_cell.length_c   1.000
_cell.angle_alpha   90.00
_cell.angle_beta   90.00
_cell.angle_gamma   90.00
#
_symmetry.space_group_name_H-M   'P 1'
#
loop_
_entity.id
_entity.type
_entity.pdbx_description
1 polymer ?
#
loop_
_entity_poly.entity_id
_entity_poly.type
_entity_poly.pdbx_seq_one_letter_code
_entity_poly.pdbx_strand_id
1 'polypeptide(L)'
;DADLFWQRQNEAIAARRGAYIEAGWLEVIVLEPGQYFHSWDYEKTPKKKGGKVIVTVSHRGAAEFHEGYLSRKEACRARSGGEDGEDVETPAK
;
A
#
# COMPACT_ATOMS: atom_id res chain seq x y z
N ASP A 1 14.42 -20.39 11.41
CA ASP A 1 12.99 -20.49 11.06
C ASP A 1 12.55 -19.38 10.14
N ALA A 2 12.15 -19.73 8.92
CA ALA A 2 11.57 -18.77 7.96
C ALA A 2 10.17 -18.33 8.39
N ASP A 3 9.39 -19.23 9.00
CA ASP A 3 8.03 -18.94 9.49
C ASP A 3 8.04 -17.83 10.56
N LEU A 4 8.93 -17.96 11.56
CA LEU A 4 9.11 -16.94 12.59
C LEU A 4 9.54 -15.59 12.01
N PHE A 5 10.39 -15.58 10.97
CA PHE A 5 10.79 -14.35 10.29
C PHE A 5 9.58 -13.66 9.62
N TRP A 6 8.77 -14.41 8.86
CA TRP A 6 7.57 -13.87 8.23
C TRP A 6 6.53 -13.40 9.23
N GLN A 7 6.35 -14.11 10.34
CA GLN A 7 5.48 -13.68 11.43
C GLN A 7 5.93 -12.33 12.01
N ARG A 8 7.22 -12.20 12.34
CA ARG A 8 7.79 -10.95 12.87
C ARG A 8 7.72 -9.80 11.86
N GLN A 9 7.91 -10.10 10.59
CA GLN A 9 7.83 -9.11 9.53
C GLN A 9 6.38 -8.61 9.37
N ASN A 10 5.40 -9.51 9.31
CA ASN A 10 3.99 -9.15 9.22
C ASN A 10 3.54 -8.35 10.45
N GLU A 11 3.99 -8.71 11.65
CA GLU A 11 3.76 -7.95 12.88
C GLU A 11 4.33 -6.53 12.78
N ALA A 12 5.56 -6.38 12.28
CA ALA A 12 6.18 -5.07 12.07
C ALA A 12 5.44 -4.23 11.01
N ILE A 13 4.98 -4.85 9.92
CA ILE A 13 4.19 -4.18 8.88
C ILE A 13 2.84 -3.73 9.43
N ALA A 14 2.16 -4.58 10.22
CA ALA A 14 0.90 -4.26 10.87
C ALA A 14 1.05 -3.09 11.86
N ALA A 15 2.12 -3.07 12.66
CA ALA A 15 2.43 -1.97 13.56
C ALA A 15 2.69 -0.65 12.80
N ARG A 16 3.46 -0.71 11.69
CA ARG A 16 3.70 0.44 10.82
C ARG A 16 2.40 0.95 10.18
N ARG A 17 1.55 0.04 9.69
CA ARG A 17 0.22 0.35 9.15
C ARG A 17 -0.62 1.13 10.16
N GLY A 18 -0.67 0.66 11.41
CA GLY A 18 -1.36 1.37 12.50
C GLY A 18 -0.84 2.80 12.67
N ALA A 19 0.49 2.96 12.76
CA ALA A 19 1.12 4.26 12.91
C ALA A 19 0.81 5.24 11.77
N TYR A 20 0.70 4.76 10.52
CA TYR A 20 0.31 5.60 9.39
C TYR A 20 -1.16 6.04 9.45
N ILE A 21 -2.06 5.13 9.82
CA ILE A 21 -3.48 5.48 10.01
C ILE A 21 -3.61 6.50 11.16
N GLU A 22 -2.90 6.32 12.27
CA GLU A 22 -2.87 7.29 13.37
C GLU A 22 -2.24 8.63 12.96
N ALA A 23 -1.26 8.64 12.06
CA ALA A 23 -0.72 9.85 11.44
C ALA A 23 -1.73 10.54 10.48
N GLY A 24 -2.92 9.97 10.30
CA GLY A 24 -4.01 10.51 9.51
C GLY A 24 -3.85 10.24 8.01
N TRP A 25 -3.20 9.15 7.63
CA TRP A 25 -3.29 8.62 6.27
C TRP A 25 -4.63 7.94 6.07
N LEU A 26 -5.20 8.10 4.87
CA LEU A 26 -6.54 7.58 4.56
C LEU A 26 -6.56 6.06 4.54
N GLU A 27 -5.56 5.45 3.91
CA GLU A 27 -5.41 4.00 3.87
C GLU A 27 -3.94 3.60 3.65
N VAL A 28 -3.60 2.41 4.12
CA VAL A 28 -2.30 1.78 3.92
C VAL A 28 -2.54 0.42 3.27
N ILE A 29 -2.01 0.26 2.07
CA ILE A 29 -2.14 -0.95 1.26
C ILE A 29 -0.83 -1.71 1.36
N VAL A 30 -0.88 -2.97 1.79
CA VAL A 30 0.28 -3.85 1.81
C VAL A 30 0.16 -4.78 0.60
N LEU A 31 1.13 -4.68 -0.31
CA LEU A 31 1.20 -5.56 -1.47
C LEU A 31 1.70 -6.95 -1.06
N GLU A 32 1.36 -7.94 -1.88
CA GLU A 32 1.81 -9.30 -1.68
C GLU A 32 3.34 -9.45 -1.75
N PRO A 33 3.93 -10.41 -1.02
CA PRO A 33 5.35 -10.66 -1.07
C PRO A 33 5.79 -11.07 -2.48
N GLY A 34 6.67 -10.26 -3.07
CA GLY A 34 7.14 -10.40 -4.45
C GLY A 34 6.55 -9.38 -5.42
N GLN A 35 5.51 -8.65 -4.99
CA GLN A 35 4.89 -7.59 -5.79
C GLN A 35 5.73 -6.31 -5.73
N TYR A 36 6.03 -5.74 -6.89
CA TYR A 36 6.80 -4.50 -6.99
C TYR A 36 5.91 -3.29 -7.20
N PHE A 37 6.31 -2.17 -6.61
CA PHE A 37 5.68 -0.89 -6.85
C PHE A 37 6.19 -0.31 -8.17
N HIS A 38 5.26 -0.10 -9.09
CA HIS A 38 5.54 0.45 -10.40
C HIS A 38 5.03 1.89 -10.47
N SER A 39 5.94 2.86 -10.43
CA SER A 39 5.59 4.29 -10.46
C SER A 39 4.74 4.76 -11.65
N TRP A 40 4.59 3.94 -12.69
CA TRP A 40 3.73 4.20 -13.86
C TRP A 40 2.28 3.74 -13.66
N ASP A 41 2.03 2.84 -12.71
CA ASP A 41 0.68 2.36 -12.36
C ASP A 41 0.03 3.22 -11.25
N TYR A 42 0.86 3.95 -10.50
CA TYR A 42 0.43 4.79 -9.38
C TYR A 42 0.67 6.27 -9.66
N GLU A 43 -0.32 7.09 -9.33
CA GLU A 43 -0.25 8.55 -9.43
C GLU A 43 0.13 9.16 -8.07
N LYS A 44 1.12 10.07 -8.07
CA LYS A 44 1.52 10.81 -6.86
C LYS A 44 0.37 11.71 -6.41
N THR A 45 -0.20 11.38 -5.27
CA THR A 45 -1.35 12.06 -4.71
C THR A 45 -1.03 12.46 -3.27
N PRO A 46 -1.07 13.76 -2.93
CA PRO A 46 -0.83 14.18 -1.55
C PRO A 46 -1.95 13.66 -0.64
N LYS A 47 -1.63 13.45 0.65
CA LYS A 47 -2.58 12.98 1.68
C LYS A 47 -3.93 13.72 1.64
N LYS A 48 -3.92 15.03 1.42
CA LYS A 48 -5.13 15.88 1.33
C LYS A 48 -6.09 15.53 0.18
N LYS A 49 -5.61 14.86 -0.87
CA LYS A 49 -6.39 14.45 -2.05
C LYS A 49 -6.73 12.95 -2.04
N GLY A 50 -6.53 12.28 -0.92
CA GLY A 50 -6.80 10.84 -0.82
C GLY A 50 -5.57 9.95 -0.99
N GLY A 51 -4.35 10.51 -1.02
CA GLY A 51 -3.13 9.71 -1.14
C GLY A 51 -3.03 8.66 -0.04
N LYS A 52 -2.66 7.44 -0.43
CA LYS A 52 -2.49 6.27 0.43
C LYS A 52 -1.00 5.94 0.58
N VAL A 53 -0.69 5.05 1.52
CA VAL A 53 0.65 4.51 1.71
C VAL A 53 0.68 3.09 1.11
N ILE A 54 1.55 2.86 0.15
CA ILE A 54 1.74 1.53 -0.46
C ILE A 54 2.97 0.89 0.17
N VAL A 55 2.82 -0.30 0.72
CA VAL A 55 3.91 -1.08 1.30
C VAL A 55 4.23 -2.21 0.35
N THR A 56 5.46 -2.31 -0.10
CA THR A 56 5.92 -3.44 -0.93
C THR A 56 6.73 -4.38 -0.09
N VAL A 57 6.55 -5.68 -0.31
CA VAL A 57 7.30 -6.70 0.39
C VAL A 57 8.06 -7.53 -0.64
N SER A 58 9.38 -7.55 -0.57
CA SER A 58 10.23 -8.38 -1.43
C SER A 58 10.12 -9.86 -1.04
N HIS A 59 10.42 -10.77 -1.98
CA HIS A 59 10.55 -12.21 -1.71
C HIS A 59 11.53 -12.58 -0.58
N ARG A 60 12.50 -11.69 -0.31
CA ARG A 60 13.47 -11.83 0.79
C ARG A 60 12.99 -11.25 2.12
N GLY A 61 11.79 -10.69 2.15
CA GLY A 61 11.21 -10.06 3.32
C GLY A 61 11.68 -8.64 3.63
N ALA A 62 12.26 -7.93 2.67
CA ALA A 62 12.42 -6.48 2.79
C ALA A 62 11.07 -5.81 2.57
N ALA A 63 10.67 -4.89 3.46
CA ALA A 63 9.45 -4.10 3.32
C ALA A 63 9.79 -2.63 3.06
N GLU A 64 9.28 -2.05 1.97
CA GLU A 64 9.46 -0.65 1.62
C GLU A 64 8.12 0.10 1.66
N PHE A 65 8.14 1.35 2.13
CA PHE A 65 6.94 2.16 2.32
C PHE A 65 6.97 3.34 1.35
N HIS A 66 5.96 3.43 0.50
CA HIS A 66 5.78 4.47 -0.49
C HIS A 66 4.57 5.33 -0.11
N GLU A 67 4.83 6.51 0.41
CA GLU A 67 3.81 7.43 0.89
C GLU A 67 3.29 8.35 -0.23
N GLY A 68 1.97 8.62 -0.25
CA GLY A 68 1.39 9.60 -1.15
C GLY A 68 1.17 9.08 -2.58
N TYR A 69 0.70 7.84 -2.69
CA TYR A 69 0.40 7.20 -3.95
C TYR A 69 -1.05 6.73 -3.99
N LEU A 70 -1.62 6.72 -5.18
CA LEU A 70 -2.96 6.25 -5.45
C LEU A 70 -2.92 5.47 -6.77
N SER A 71 -3.58 4.31 -6.86
CA SER A 71 -3.58 3.57 -8.13
C SER A 71 -4.29 4.39 -9.20
N ARG A 72 -3.93 4.21 -10.47
CA ARG A 72 -4.53 4.98 -11.57
C ARG A 72 -6.04 4.82 -11.65
N LYS A 73 -6.55 3.64 -11.31
CA LYS A 73 -7.98 3.32 -11.26
C LYS A 73 -8.67 4.10 -10.16
N GLU A 74 -8.07 4.17 -8.98
CA GLU A 74 -8.56 5.03 -7.89
C GLU A 74 -8.44 6.51 -8.24
N ALA A 75 -7.40 6.94 -8.96
CA ALA A 75 -7.21 8.34 -9.33
C ALA A 75 -8.27 8.80 -10.34
N CYS A 76 -8.69 7.90 -11.23
CA CYS A 76 -9.80 8.10 -12.13
C CYS A 76 -11.14 8.19 -11.36
N ARG A 77 -11.34 7.33 -10.36
CA ARG A 77 -12.54 7.33 -9.49
C ARG A 77 -12.63 8.55 -8.58
N ALA A 78 -11.51 9.00 -8.00
CA ALA A 78 -11.42 10.21 -7.18
C ALA A 78 -11.78 11.47 -7.98
N ARG A 79 -11.47 11.51 -9.28
CA ARG A 79 -11.92 12.58 -10.19
C ARG A 79 -13.41 12.52 -10.49
N SER A 80 -14.03 11.35 -10.32
CA SER A 80 -15.43 11.07 -10.67
C SER A 80 -16.38 11.03 -9.46
N GLY A 81 -15.87 11.26 -8.23
CA GLY A 81 -16.69 11.50 -7.03
C GLY A 81 -17.09 10.26 -6.20
N GLY A 82 -16.32 9.17 -6.23
CA GLY A 82 -16.61 7.97 -5.44
C GLY A 82 -15.68 7.77 -4.23
N GLU A 83 -16.29 7.67 -3.03
CA GLU A 83 -15.72 7.22 -1.76
C GLU A 83 -15.50 5.69 -1.71
N ASP A 84 -14.55 5.28 -0.84
CA ASP A 84 -14.15 3.94 -0.38
C ASP A 84 -13.87 2.88 -1.47
N GLY A 85 -12.62 2.46 -1.70
CA GLY A 85 -11.72 1.91 -0.69
C GLY A 85 -11.84 0.40 -0.71
N GLU A 86 -11.39 -0.24 -1.79
CA GLU A 86 -11.04 -1.67 -1.86
C GLU A 86 -10.49 -1.95 -3.27
N ASP A 87 -9.17 -1.86 -3.42
CA ASP A 87 -8.46 -2.42 -4.56
C ASP A 87 -7.51 -3.48 -4.02
N VAL A 88 -8.13 -4.60 -3.59
CA VAL A 88 -7.54 -5.91 -3.83
C VAL A 88 -7.47 -6.06 -5.36
N GLU A 89 -6.35 -5.63 -5.95
CA GLU A 89 -6.02 -5.96 -7.33
C GLU A 89 -4.72 -6.76 -7.34
N THR A 90 -4.88 -8.08 -7.22
CA THR A 90 -4.16 -8.97 -8.14
C THR A 90 -4.96 -9.03 -9.44
N PRO A 91 -4.31 -8.91 -10.61
CA PRO A 91 -3.73 -10.13 -11.19
C PRO A 91 -2.48 -9.91 -12.07
N ALA A 92 -1.49 -10.81 -11.95
CA ALA A 92 -0.65 -11.35 -13.03
C ALA A 92 0.48 -12.20 -12.40
N LYS A 93 0.68 -13.48 -12.64
CA LYS A 93 0.21 -14.46 -13.62
C LYS A 93 0.41 -15.85 -13.01
#